data_AF-A0A1N6IXB6-F1
#
_entry.id   AF-A0A1N6IXB6-F1
#
_cell.length_a   1.000
_cell.length_b   1.000
_cell.length_c   1.000
_cell.angle_alpha   90.00
_cell.angle_beta   90.00
_cell.angle_gamma   90.00
#
_symmetry.space_group_name_H-M   'P 1'
#
loop_
_entity.id
_entity.type
_entity.pdbx_description
1 polymer ?
#
loop_
_entity_poly.entity_id
_entity_poly.type
_entity_poly.pdbx_seq_one_letter_code
_entity_poly.pdbx_strand_id
1 'polypeptide(L)'
;MTAALLQPVEVDDLPDYPLAVGDDLHGHYFIAWFHREWLNSEMRLKGTEEARALYFDLICISQDQKPVGTLPDDIEQLAKLLMVDLARLRRMCDGAFGPLHRWQRCRCGDEVRLFHPRVLKMVLDAVSRREDNRAKNEAANAAKRLRRLRERVAGFHPELAKNDAAILWMDDWLTDQGCAYRSAEWHERAIAAWSNHAFSLHRRRGPAET
;
A
#
# COMPACT_ATOMS: atom_id res chain seq x y z
N MET A 1 -19.05 35.30 30.56
CA MET A 1 -18.51 34.76 29.30
C MET A 1 -17.08 34.34 29.57
N THR A 2 -16.81 33.04 29.66
CA THR A 2 -15.48 32.51 29.92
C THR A 2 -14.71 32.54 28.59
N ALA A 3 -13.74 33.45 28.46
CA ALA A 3 -12.84 33.45 27.32
C ALA A 3 -12.02 32.15 27.35
N ALA A 4 -12.11 31.34 26.28
CA ALA A 4 -11.24 30.19 26.13
C ALA A 4 -9.80 30.69 25.99
N LEU A 5 -8.95 30.35 26.95
CA LEU A 5 -7.52 30.63 26.89
C LEU A 5 -6.92 29.72 25.81
N LEU A 6 -6.45 30.32 24.71
CA LEU A 6 -5.63 29.62 23.74
C LEU A 6 -4.32 29.24 24.43
N GLN A 7 -4.05 27.94 24.56
CA GLN A 7 -2.75 27.45 25.02
C GLN A 7 -1.82 27.26 23.81
N PRO A 8 -0.58 27.77 23.84
CA PRO A 8 0.43 27.36 22.89
C PRO A 8 0.69 25.85 23.06
N VAL A 9 0.77 25.15 21.93
CA VAL A 9 1.16 23.73 21.87
C VAL A 9 2.53 23.71 21.20
N GLU A 10 3.53 23.15 21.89
CA GLU A 10 4.85 22.98 21.31
C GLU A 10 4.78 21.97 20.16
N VAL A 11 5.61 22.14 19.13
CA VAL A 11 5.58 21.26 17.94
C VAL A 11 5.83 19.79 18.34
N ASP A 12 6.63 19.58 19.39
CA ASP A 12 6.96 18.26 19.94
C ASP A 12 5.75 17.55 20.59
N ASP A 13 4.66 18.27 20.87
CA ASP A 13 3.42 17.71 21.43
C ASP A 13 2.43 17.26 20.34
N LEU A 14 2.73 17.50 19.05
CA LEU A 14 1.89 17.05 17.95
C LEU A 14 2.02 15.54 17.73
N PRO A 15 0.92 14.84 17.37
CA PRO A 15 0.99 13.42 17.09
C PRO A 15 1.82 13.15 15.84
N ASP A 16 2.60 12.08 15.87
CA ASP A 16 3.32 11.59 14.71
C ASP A 16 2.38 10.95 13.69
N TYR A 17 2.50 11.37 12.43
CA TYR A 17 1.81 10.71 11.35
C TYR A 17 2.48 9.35 11.08
N PRO A 18 1.70 8.25 11.00
CA PRO A 18 2.27 6.91 10.97
C PRO A 18 2.84 6.50 9.61
N LEU A 19 2.61 7.29 8.56
CA LEU A 19 3.06 7.00 7.20
C LEU A 19 4.21 7.93 6.80
N ALA A 20 5.21 7.36 6.15
CA ALA A 20 6.36 8.07 5.63
C ALA A 20 6.05 8.77 4.30
N VAL A 21 6.95 9.68 3.89
CA VAL A 21 6.87 10.37 2.58
C VAL A 21 6.92 9.40 1.39
N GLY A 22 7.57 8.24 1.57
CA GLY A 22 7.65 7.17 0.58
C GLY A 22 6.42 6.26 0.54
N ASP A 23 5.52 6.36 1.52
CA ASP A 23 4.25 5.64 1.48
C ASP A 23 3.30 6.37 0.54
N ASP A 24 2.85 5.64 -0.48
CA ASP A 24 1.94 6.12 -1.50
C ASP A 24 0.83 5.10 -1.75
N LEU A 25 -0.17 5.54 -2.51
CA LEU A 25 -1.20 4.68 -3.05
C LEU A 25 -1.00 4.49 -4.57
N HIS A 26 0.25 4.48 -5.07
CA HIS A 26 0.52 4.36 -6.51
C HIS A 26 -0.18 3.13 -7.11
N GLY A 27 -0.99 3.36 -8.16
CA GLY A 27 -1.78 2.34 -8.84
C GLY A 27 -3.16 2.04 -8.23
N HIS A 28 -3.53 2.68 -7.11
CA HIS A 28 -4.91 2.65 -6.60
C HIS A 28 -5.76 3.75 -7.25
N TYR A 29 -6.80 3.35 -7.97
CA TYR A 29 -7.73 4.28 -8.65
C TYR A 29 -9.03 4.53 -7.85
N PHE A 30 -9.12 3.96 -6.64
CA PHE A 30 -10.34 3.99 -5.84
C PHE A 30 -10.03 4.47 -4.42
N ILE A 31 -10.88 5.36 -3.91
CA ILE A 31 -10.88 5.77 -2.51
C ILE A 31 -11.83 4.82 -1.76
N ALA A 32 -11.35 4.23 -0.67
CA ALA A 32 -12.18 3.44 0.24
C ALA A 32 -13.16 4.37 0.99
N TRP A 33 -14.28 4.69 0.35
CA TRP A 33 -15.22 5.68 0.90
C TRP A 33 -16.20 5.08 1.91
N PHE A 34 -16.13 5.53 3.16
CA PHE A 34 -17.06 5.15 4.24
C PHE A 34 -18.42 5.85 4.11
N HIS A 35 -19.15 5.61 3.01
CA HIS A 35 -20.38 6.34 2.67
C HIS A 35 -21.44 6.35 3.79
N ARG A 36 -21.62 5.23 4.52
CA ARG A 36 -22.58 5.16 5.62
C ARG A 36 -22.20 6.10 6.76
N GLU A 37 -20.92 6.16 7.11
CA GLU A 37 -20.45 7.06 8.16
C GLU A 37 -20.57 8.52 7.70
N TRP A 38 -20.20 8.82 6.44
CA TRP A 38 -20.37 10.15 5.86
C TRP A 38 -21.81 10.63 5.93
N LEU A 39 -22.76 9.81 5.48
CA LEU A 39 -24.19 10.14 5.47
C LEU A 39 -24.77 10.44 6.86
N ASN A 40 -24.14 9.93 7.92
CA ASN A 40 -24.53 10.14 9.31
C ASN A 40 -23.58 11.09 10.08
N SER A 41 -22.61 11.70 9.40
CA SER A 41 -21.63 12.58 10.04
C SER A 41 -22.19 13.98 10.32
N GLU A 42 -21.66 14.64 11.35
CA GLU A 42 -22.06 16.02 11.65
C GLU A 42 -21.76 16.98 10.49
N MET A 43 -20.61 16.80 9.82
CA MET A 43 -20.25 17.60 8.64
C MET A 43 -21.31 17.48 7.52
N ARG A 44 -21.83 16.27 7.28
CA ARG A 44 -22.88 16.06 6.29
C ARG A 44 -24.21 16.69 6.68
N LEU A 45 -24.56 16.64 7.96
CA LEU A 45 -25.85 17.09 8.50
C LEU A 45 -25.91 18.60 8.76
N LYS A 46 -24.80 19.22 9.18
CA LYS A 46 -24.75 20.60 9.68
C LYS A 46 -23.93 21.54 8.80
N GLY A 47 -23.03 21.01 7.96
CA GLY A 47 -22.23 21.81 7.02
C GLY A 47 -23.05 22.30 5.84
N THR A 48 -22.70 23.48 5.33
CA THR A 48 -23.26 24.03 4.09
C THR A 48 -22.88 23.14 2.90
N GLU A 49 -23.65 23.21 1.81
CA GLU A 49 -23.36 22.49 0.58
C GLU A 49 -21.95 22.77 0.06
N GLU A 50 -21.51 24.03 0.10
CA GLU A 50 -20.18 24.44 -0.32
C GLU A 50 -19.09 23.88 0.60
N ALA A 51 -19.26 23.99 1.92
CA ALA A 51 -18.28 23.48 2.87
C ALA A 51 -18.12 21.96 2.75
N ARG A 52 -19.22 21.23 2.50
CA ARG A 52 -19.17 19.79 2.25
C ARG A 52 -18.46 19.42 0.96
N ALA A 53 -18.65 20.20 -0.11
CA ALA A 53 -17.96 20.00 -1.37
C ALA A 53 -16.45 20.15 -1.18
N LEU A 54 -16.01 21.28 -0.62
CA LEU A 54 -14.58 21.55 -0.38
C LEU A 54 -13.97 20.56 0.63
N TYR A 55 -14.71 20.16 1.66
CA TYR A 55 -14.26 19.11 2.60
C TYR A 55 -14.02 17.78 1.88
N PHE A 56 -14.89 17.39 0.95
CA PHE A 56 -14.72 16.18 0.15
C PHE A 56 -13.55 16.32 -0.83
N ASP A 57 -13.40 17.46 -1.48
CA ASP A 57 -12.28 17.74 -2.37
C ASP A 57 -10.94 17.64 -1.64
N LEU A 58 -10.84 18.16 -0.41
CA LEU A 58 -9.66 18.01 0.45
C LEU A 58 -9.34 16.54 0.78
N ILE A 59 -10.35 15.70 0.98
CA ILE A 59 -10.14 14.25 1.15
C ILE A 59 -9.55 13.65 -0.13
N CYS A 60 -10.09 13.98 -1.29
CA CYS A 60 -9.57 13.50 -2.57
C CYS A 60 -8.13 13.97 -2.80
N ILE A 61 -7.86 15.27 -2.62
CA ILE A 61 -6.53 15.87 -2.77
C ILE A 61 -5.52 15.18 -1.84
N SER A 62 -5.90 14.88 -0.60
CA SER A 62 -5.01 14.23 0.37
C SER A 62 -4.51 12.85 -0.08
N GLN A 63 -5.22 12.16 -0.97
CA GLN A 63 -4.80 10.84 -1.47
C GLN A 63 -3.54 10.92 -2.34
N ASP A 64 -3.25 12.08 -2.93
CA ASP A 64 -2.09 12.31 -3.80
C ASP A 64 -0.98 13.13 -3.12
N GLN A 65 -1.18 13.53 -1.87
CA GLN A 65 -0.17 14.24 -1.10
C GLN A 65 0.92 13.30 -0.59
N LYS A 66 2.04 13.88 -0.13
CA LYS A 66 3.15 13.17 0.49
C LYS A 66 3.44 13.77 1.87
N PRO A 67 3.34 13.01 2.97
CA PRO A 67 2.81 11.64 3.08
C PRO A 67 1.34 11.53 2.64
N VAL A 68 0.95 10.36 2.12
CA VAL A 68 -0.42 10.11 1.66
C VAL A 68 -1.44 10.27 2.79
N GLY A 69 -2.60 10.85 2.50
CA GLY A 69 -3.66 11.11 3.47
C GLY A 69 -3.48 12.38 4.31
N THR A 70 -2.48 13.19 3.99
CA THR A 70 -2.22 14.48 4.65
C THR A 70 -2.51 15.65 3.72
N LEU A 71 -2.51 16.86 4.26
CA LEU A 71 -2.57 18.12 3.54
C LEU A 71 -1.54 19.10 4.10
N PRO A 72 -1.14 20.13 3.34
CA PRO A 72 -0.37 21.24 3.91
C PRO A 72 -1.14 21.97 5.01
N ASP A 73 -0.43 22.43 6.05
CA ASP A 73 -0.95 23.35 7.08
C ASP A 73 -0.81 24.83 6.68
N ASP A 74 -0.86 25.11 5.38
CA ASP A 74 -0.88 26.47 4.83
C ASP A 74 -2.19 26.71 4.08
N ILE A 75 -3.01 27.63 4.61
CA ILE A 75 -4.31 27.97 4.04
C ILE A 75 -4.21 28.60 2.64
N GLU A 76 -3.09 29.26 2.30
CA GLU A 76 -2.87 29.81 0.95
C GLU A 76 -2.62 28.71 -0.06
N GLN A 77 -1.80 27.72 0.30
CA GLN A 77 -1.61 26.52 -0.51
C GLN A 77 -2.92 25.73 -0.67
N LEU A 78 -3.70 25.57 0.41
CA LEU A 78 -5.01 24.91 0.35
C LEU A 78 -5.99 25.64 -0.59
N ALA A 79 -6.02 26.97 -0.57
CA ALA A 79 -6.87 27.75 -1.47
C ALA A 79 -6.50 27.52 -2.95
N LYS A 80 -5.21 27.43 -3.26
CA LYS A 80 -4.71 27.10 -4.61
C LYS A 80 -5.07 25.67 -5.02
N LEU A 81 -4.90 24.69 -4.12
CA LEU A 81 -5.26 23.29 -4.38
C LEU A 81 -6.77 23.12 -4.63
N LEU A 82 -7.60 23.83 -3.88
CA LEU A 82 -9.06 23.85 -4.05
C LEU A 82 -9.55 24.76 -5.18
N MET A 83 -8.66 25.58 -5.76
CA MET A 83 -8.99 26.56 -6.79
C MET A 83 -10.09 27.55 -6.36
N VAL A 84 -10.01 28.05 -5.12
CA VAL A 84 -10.96 29.01 -4.55
C VAL A 84 -10.27 30.28 -4.06
N ASP A 85 -11.06 31.34 -3.87
CA ASP A 85 -10.57 32.57 -3.24
C ASP A 85 -10.12 32.31 -1.79
N LEU A 86 -8.95 32.85 -1.43
CA LEU A 86 -8.33 32.68 -0.12
C LEU A 86 -9.18 33.28 1.01
N ALA A 87 -9.69 34.49 0.83
CA ALA A 87 -10.46 35.16 1.85
C ALA A 87 -11.79 34.42 2.11
N ARG A 88 -12.41 33.87 1.05
CA ARG A 88 -13.58 33.00 1.14
C ARG A 88 -13.27 31.72 1.91
N LEU A 89 -12.20 31.02 1.56
CA LEU A 89 -11.82 29.78 2.24
C LEU A 89 -11.58 30.01 3.74
N ARG A 90 -10.84 31.07 4.11
CA ARG A 90 -10.61 31.46 5.51
C ARG A 90 -11.92 31.62 6.29
N ARG A 91 -12.86 32.43 5.76
CA ARG A 91 -14.17 32.64 6.40
C ARG A 91 -14.95 31.33 6.57
N MET A 92 -14.86 30.42 5.61
CA MET A 92 -15.52 29.11 5.73
C MET A 92 -14.87 28.23 6.80
N CYS A 93 -13.54 28.25 6.91
CA CYS A 93 -12.80 27.49 7.91
C CYS A 93 -13.00 28.01 9.35
N ASP A 94 -13.38 29.28 9.53
CA ASP A 94 -13.74 29.83 10.85
C ASP A 94 -15.04 29.21 11.41
N GLY A 95 -15.87 28.62 10.54
CA GLY A 95 -17.10 27.93 10.94
C GLY A 95 -16.84 26.56 11.56
N ALA A 96 -17.67 26.18 12.54
CA ALA A 96 -17.57 24.87 13.21
C ALA A 96 -17.68 23.66 12.25
N PHE A 97 -18.38 23.83 11.12
CA PHE A 97 -18.54 22.82 10.06
C PHE A 97 -18.02 23.34 8.71
N GLY A 98 -16.80 23.89 8.74
CA GLY A 98 -16.07 24.34 7.55
C GLY A 98 -15.30 23.23 6.81
N PRO A 99 -14.61 23.56 5.71
CA PRO A 99 -13.83 22.60 4.92
C PRO A 99 -12.76 21.84 5.71
N LEU A 100 -12.20 22.46 6.75
CA LEU A 100 -11.19 21.85 7.64
C LEU A 100 -11.80 21.22 8.91
N HIS A 101 -13.11 20.96 8.93
CA HIS A 101 -13.75 20.30 10.08
C HIS A 101 -13.03 18.98 10.45
N ARG A 102 -12.54 18.90 11.70
CA ARG A 102 -11.79 17.75 12.26
C ARG A 102 -10.48 17.39 11.55
N TRP A 103 -9.96 18.26 10.69
CA TRP A 103 -8.56 18.20 10.30
C TRP A 103 -7.71 18.69 11.48
N GLN A 104 -6.61 18.00 11.74
CA GLN A 104 -5.75 18.20 12.90
C GLN A 104 -4.30 18.26 12.45
N ARG A 105 -3.47 19.01 13.18
CA ARG A 105 -2.03 19.04 12.93
C ARG A 105 -1.38 17.73 13.40
N CYS A 106 -0.39 17.29 12.64
CA CYS A 106 0.49 16.18 12.95
C CYS A 106 1.91 16.49 12.48
N ARG A 107 2.88 15.78 13.05
CA ARG A 107 4.28 15.83 12.62
C ARG A 107 4.51 14.77 11.55
N CYS A 108 5.14 15.17 10.45
CA CYS A 108 5.54 14.33 9.33
C CYS A 108 7.04 14.54 9.07
N GLY A 109 7.88 13.84 9.84
CA GLY A 109 9.32 14.11 9.84
C GLY A 109 9.61 15.51 10.39
N ASP A 110 10.15 16.39 9.55
CA ASP A 110 10.50 17.77 9.91
C ASP A 110 9.41 18.79 9.54
N GLU A 111 8.27 18.34 8.99
CA GLU A 111 7.15 19.20 8.59
C GLU A 111 5.91 18.99 9.47
N VAL A 112 5.15 20.07 9.70
CA VAL A 112 3.80 20.00 10.25
C VAL A 112 2.79 19.95 9.11
N ARG A 113 1.87 18.99 9.19
CA ARG A 113 0.84 18.76 8.17
C ARG A 113 -0.52 18.55 8.81
N LEU A 114 -1.58 18.68 8.02
CA LEU A 114 -2.93 18.38 8.44
C LEU A 114 -3.28 16.93 8.10
N PHE A 115 -3.89 16.22 9.04
CA PHE A 115 -4.50 14.92 8.80
C PHE A 115 -5.93 14.88 9.33
N HIS A 116 -6.75 14.00 8.77
CA HIS A 116 -8.08 13.72 9.28
C HIS A 116 -8.14 12.25 9.74
N PRO A 117 -8.55 11.93 10.99
CA PRO A 117 -8.52 10.56 11.51
C PRO A 117 -9.26 9.54 10.62
N ARG A 118 -10.37 9.94 9.98
CA ARG A 118 -11.06 9.06 9.02
C ARG A 118 -10.29 8.87 7.72
N VAL A 119 -9.61 9.90 7.22
CA VAL A 119 -8.78 9.77 6.01
C VAL A 119 -7.61 8.85 6.29
N LEU A 120 -6.94 9.01 7.44
CA LEU A 120 -5.88 8.11 7.88
C LEU A 120 -6.36 6.65 7.91
N LYS A 121 -7.54 6.38 8.47
CA LYS A 121 -8.12 5.02 8.44
C LYS A 121 -8.35 4.50 7.01
N MET A 122 -8.89 5.33 6.10
CA MET A 122 -9.09 4.94 4.70
C MET A 122 -7.76 4.57 4.03
N VAL A 123 -6.72 5.36 4.28
CA VAL A 123 -5.39 5.16 3.70
C VAL A 123 -4.72 3.91 4.28
N LEU A 124 -4.76 3.70 5.60
CA LEU A 124 -4.23 2.49 6.23
C LEU A 124 -4.92 1.22 5.72
N ASP A 125 -6.25 1.24 5.58
CA ASP A 125 -7.01 0.13 5.00
C ASP A 125 -6.60 -0.13 3.54
N ALA A 126 -6.32 0.92 2.75
CA ALA A 126 -5.88 0.79 1.38
C ALA A 126 -4.45 0.22 1.28
N VAL A 127 -3.52 0.70 2.11
CA VAL A 127 -2.14 0.19 2.20
C VAL A 127 -2.13 -1.29 2.58
N SER A 128 -2.86 -1.67 3.63
CA SER A 128 -2.96 -3.07 4.07
C SER A 128 -3.51 -3.98 2.97
N ARG A 129 -4.56 -3.56 2.25
CA ARG A 129 -5.10 -4.33 1.12
C ARG A 129 -4.11 -4.46 -0.03
N ARG A 130 -3.28 -3.44 -0.29
CA ARG A 130 -2.24 -3.49 -1.32
C ARG A 130 -1.23 -4.59 -0.99
N GLU A 131 -0.78 -4.65 0.26
CA GLU A 131 0.18 -5.66 0.72
C GLU A 131 -0.41 -7.07 0.65
N ASP A 132 -1.65 -7.25 1.10
CA ASP A 132 -2.37 -8.52 1.01
C ASP A 132 -2.55 -8.99 -0.45
N ASN A 133 -2.92 -8.06 -1.33
CA ASN A 133 -3.09 -8.36 -2.75
C ASN A 133 -1.77 -8.70 -3.42
N ARG A 134 -0.68 -8.01 -3.08
CA ARG A 134 0.67 -8.33 -3.56
C ARG A 134 1.05 -9.76 -3.16
N ALA A 135 0.91 -10.11 -1.87
CA ALA A 135 1.22 -11.44 -1.37
C ALA A 135 0.38 -12.53 -2.05
N LYS A 136 -0.93 -12.31 -2.21
CA LYS A 136 -1.83 -13.25 -2.92
C LYS A 136 -1.46 -13.41 -4.39
N ASN A 137 -1.14 -12.31 -5.08
CA ASN A 137 -0.75 -12.34 -6.48
C ASN A 137 0.59 -13.07 -6.68
N GLU A 138 1.58 -12.82 -5.82
CA GLU A 138 2.85 -13.53 -5.82
C GLU A 138 2.66 -15.05 -5.62
N ALA A 139 1.86 -15.43 -4.61
CA ALA A 139 1.53 -16.83 -4.37
C ALA A 139 0.79 -17.49 -5.55
N ALA A 140 -0.20 -16.81 -6.12
CA ALA A 140 -0.94 -17.31 -7.28
C ALA A 140 -0.05 -17.42 -8.53
N ASN A 141 0.86 -16.46 -8.74
CA ASN A 141 1.82 -16.49 -9.83
C ASN A 141 2.84 -17.63 -9.65
N ALA A 142 3.34 -17.84 -8.42
CA ALA A 142 4.20 -18.97 -8.08
C ALA A 142 3.51 -20.31 -8.33
N ALA A 143 2.26 -20.48 -7.87
CA ALA A 143 1.48 -21.69 -8.10
C ALA A 143 1.26 -21.97 -9.60
N LYS A 144 0.90 -20.94 -10.39
CA LYS A 144 0.77 -21.07 -11.86
C LYS A 144 2.10 -21.43 -12.52
N ARG A 145 3.21 -20.83 -12.06
CA ARG A 145 4.56 -21.08 -12.58
C ARG A 145 5.00 -22.52 -12.31
N LEU A 146 4.83 -23.00 -11.09
CA LEU A 146 5.12 -24.39 -10.70
C LEU A 146 4.27 -25.39 -11.49
N ARG A 147 2.97 -25.11 -11.67
CA ARG A 147 2.09 -25.96 -12.48
C ARG A 147 2.57 -26.05 -13.93
N ARG A 148 2.90 -24.90 -14.56
CA ARG A 148 3.42 -24.86 -15.93
C ARG A 148 4.76 -25.58 -16.05
N LEU A 149 5.66 -25.40 -15.07
CA LEU A 149 6.94 -26.11 -15.04
C LEU A 149 6.70 -27.62 -14.97
N ARG A 150 5.78 -28.08 -14.11
CA ARG A 150 5.40 -29.49 -14.01
C ARG A 150 4.87 -30.04 -15.33
N GLU A 151 3.97 -29.33 -15.99
CA GLU A 151 3.43 -29.73 -17.30
C GLU A 151 4.54 -29.87 -18.35
N ARG A 152 5.52 -28.96 -18.35
CA ARG A 152 6.68 -29.02 -19.26
C ARG A 152 7.60 -30.18 -18.93
N VAL A 153 7.97 -30.35 -17.66
CA VAL A 153 8.82 -31.46 -17.20
C VAL A 153 8.14 -32.80 -17.48
N ALA A 154 6.81 -32.91 -17.33
CA ALA A 154 6.07 -34.14 -17.64
C ALA A 154 6.18 -34.54 -19.12
N GLY A 155 6.33 -33.57 -20.03
CA GLY A 155 6.58 -33.83 -21.45
C GLY A 155 7.94 -34.48 -21.74
N PHE A 156 8.93 -34.28 -20.87
CA PHE A 156 10.26 -34.89 -20.99
C PHE A 156 10.42 -36.13 -20.10
N HIS A 157 9.95 -36.04 -18.85
CA HIS A 157 10.21 -37.02 -17.80
C HIS A 157 9.00 -37.13 -16.85
N PRO A 158 7.98 -37.94 -17.19
CA PRO A 158 6.71 -38.02 -16.46
C PRO A 158 6.83 -38.34 -14.97
N GLU A 159 7.72 -39.27 -14.60
CA GLU A 159 7.92 -39.65 -13.19
C GLU A 159 8.61 -38.55 -12.38
N LEU A 160 9.49 -37.77 -13.00
CA LEU A 160 10.16 -36.65 -12.34
C LEU A 160 9.16 -35.52 -12.05
N ALA A 161 8.19 -35.31 -12.93
CA ALA A 161 7.14 -34.32 -12.75
C ALA A 161 6.21 -34.59 -11.55
N LYS A 162 6.15 -35.83 -11.05
CA LYS A 162 5.40 -36.21 -9.84
C LYS A 162 6.16 -35.86 -8.56
N ASN A 163 7.45 -35.56 -8.64
CA ASN A 163 8.26 -35.20 -7.47
C ASN A 163 8.14 -33.70 -7.18
N ASP A 164 7.31 -33.36 -6.20
CA ASP A 164 7.06 -31.97 -5.79
C ASP A 164 8.35 -31.25 -5.37
N ALA A 165 9.26 -31.93 -4.65
CA ALA A 165 10.53 -31.35 -4.22
C ALA A 165 11.46 -31.05 -5.40
N ALA A 166 11.47 -31.92 -6.42
CA ALA A 166 12.24 -31.68 -7.64
C ALA A 166 11.71 -30.48 -8.42
N ILE A 167 10.39 -30.34 -8.54
CA ILE A 167 9.77 -29.22 -9.25
C ILE A 167 10.01 -27.89 -8.52
N LEU A 168 9.89 -27.87 -7.19
CA LEU A 168 10.23 -26.69 -6.40
C LEU A 168 11.70 -26.30 -6.58
N TRP A 169 12.62 -27.26 -6.43
CA TRP A 169 14.04 -27.00 -6.60
C TRP A 169 14.39 -26.48 -8.00
N MET A 170 13.79 -27.04 -9.06
CA MET A 170 14.00 -26.57 -10.43
C MET A 170 13.44 -25.16 -10.64
N ASP A 171 12.32 -24.81 -10.00
CA ASP A 171 11.74 -23.46 -10.09
C ASP A 171 12.65 -22.42 -9.44
N ASP A 172 13.20 -22.74 -8.27
CA ASP A 172 14.17 -21.91 -7.55
C ASP A 172 15.45 -21.78 -8.37
N TRP A 173 16.00 -22.90 -8.86
CA TRP A 173 17.19 -22.89 -9.71
C TRP A 173 17.00 -22.02 -10.97
N LEU A 174 15.87 -22.13 -11.66
CA LEU A 174 15.55 -21.30 -12.83
C LEU A 174 15.47 -19.80 -12.47
N THR A 175 15.03 -19.47 -11.26
CA THR A 175 14.96 -18.10 -10.76
C THR A 175 16.37 -17.57 -10.46
N ASP A 176 17.21 -18.36 -9.82
CA ASP A 176 18.61 -18.02 -9.51
C ASP A 176 19.46 -17.82 -10.77
N GLN A 177 19.14 -18.53 -11.85
CA GLN A 177 19.79 -18.33 -13.15
C GLN A 177 19.35 -17.05 -13.87
N GLY A 178 18.43 -16.25 -13.29
CA GLY A 178 17.92 -15.03 -13.91
C GLY A 178 17.12 -15.28 -15.19
N CYS A 179 16.53 -16.47 -15.34
CA CYS A 179 15.82 -16.86 -16.55
C CYS A 179 14.49 -16.12 -16.70
N ALA A 180 14.51 -15.00 -17.44
CA ALA A 180 13.30 -14.22 -17.74
C ALA A 180 12.30 -14.96 -18.62
N TYR A 181 12.78 -15.83 -19.53
CA TYR A 181 11.94 -16.63 -20.42
C TYR A 181 12.35 -18.11 -20.42
N ARG A 182 11.48 -18.95 -19.86
CA ARG A 182 11.71 -20.39 -19.71
C ARG A 182 11.34 -21.13 -21.00
N SER A 183 12.29 -21.15 -21.94
CA SER A 183 12.22 -21.95 -23.17
C SER A 183 12.36 -23.45 -22.88
N ALA A 184 12.13 -24.30 -23.88
CA ALA A 184 12.36 -25.76 -23.76
C ALA A 184 13.79 -26.08 -23.29
N GLU A 185 14.80 -25.40 -23.85
CA GLU A 185 16.21 -25.54 -23.47
C GLU A 185 16.43 -25.25 -21.97
N TRP A 186 15.81 -24.22 -21.42
CA TRP A 186 15.91 -23.92 -19.99
C TRP A 186 15.28 -25.00 -19.12
N HIS A 187 14.18 -25.62 -19.56
CA HIS A 187 13.59 -26.75 -18.85
C HIS A 187 14.52 -27.97 -18.85
N GLU A 188 15.15 -28.29 -19.98
CA GLU A 188 16.14 -29.37 -20.07
C GLU A 188 17.35 -29.10 -19.17
N ARG A 189 17.85 -27.86 -19.15
CA ARG A 189 18.93 -27.43 -18.25
C ARG A 189 18.54 -27.59 -16.78
N ALA A 190 17.31 -27.23 -16.41
CA ALA A 190 16.83 -27.41 -15.04
C ALA A 190 16.73 -28.90 -14.65
N ILE A 191 16.27 -29.76 -15.58
CA ILE A 191 16.23 -31.23 -15.37
C ILE A 191 17.64 -31.81 -15.20
N ALA A 192 18.60 -31.37 -16.02
CA ALA A 192 19.99 -31.78 -15.91
C ALA A 192 20.62 -31.31 -14.59
N ALA A 193 20.36 -30.06 -14.20
CA ALA A 193 20.82 -29.48 -12.94
C ALA A 193 20.26 -30.25 -11.74
N TRP A 194 18.97 -30.61 -11.76
CA TRP A 194 18.35 -31.45 -10.73
C TRP A 194 18.99 -32.83 -10.66
N SER A 195 19.25 -33.47 -11.81
CA SER A 195 19.88 -34.80 -11.84
C SER A 195 21.26 -34.78 -11.17
N ASN A 196 22.07 -33.74 -11.45
CA ASN A 196 23.36 -33.53 -10.80
C ASN A 196 23.21 -33.28 -9.29
N HIS A 197 22.23 -32.47 -8.89
CA HIS A 197 21.94 -32.18 -7.50
C HIS A 197 21.50 -33.45 -6.74
N ALA A 198 20.53 -34.20 -7.27
CA ALA A 198 20.05 -35.43 -6.70
C ALA A 198 21.18 -36.47 -6.54
N PHE A 199 22.03 -36.63 -7.56
CA PHE A 199 23.20 -37.50 -7.47
C PHE A 199 24.16 -37.07 -6.35
N SER A 200 24.40 -35.77 -6.19
CA SER A 200 25.26 -35.24 -5.12
C SER A 200 24.69 -35.51 -3.72
N LEU A 201 23.37 -35.44 -3.55
CA LEU A 201 22.69 -35.77 -2.28
C LEU A 201 22.84 -37.25 -1.92
N HIS A 202 22.71 -38.14 -2.91
CA HIS A 202 22.87 -39.58 -2.69
C HIS A 202 24.31 -39.95 -2.33
N ARG A 203 25.31 -39.30 -2.95
CA ARG A 203 26.73 -39.50 -2.62
C ARG A 203 27.10 -39.01 -1.21
N ARG A 204 26.46 -37.94 -0.73
CA ARG A 204 26.64 -37.42 0.65
C ARG A 204 25.98 -38.29 1.72
N ARG A 205 25.07 -39.20 1.34
CA ARG A 205 24.40 -40.17 2.23
C ARG A 205 25.07 -41.56 2.28
N GLY A 206 26.23 -41.75 1.65
CA GLY A 206 27.05 -42.97 1.78
C GLY A 206 27.61 -43.15 3.20
N PRO A 207 27.93 -44.39 3.62
CA PRO A 207 27.75 -44.86 4.99
C PRO A 207 28.60 -44.09 6.01
N ALA A 208 27.99 -43.72 7.13
CA ALA A 208 28.72 -43.43 8.36
C ALA A 208 29.55 -44.68 8.69
N GLU A 209 30.86 -44.52 8.67
CA GLU A 209 31.83 -45.55 9.02
C GLU A 209 31.47 -46.13 10.40
N THR A 210 31.39 -47.45 10.45
CA THR A 210 31.20 -48.25 11.67
C THR A 210 32.56 -48.61 12.24
#